data_AF-A0A0G0PAT0-F1
#
_entry.id   AF-A0A0G0PAT0-F1
#
_cell.length_a   1.000
_cell.length_b   1.000
_cell.length_c   1.000
_cell.angle_alpha   90.00
_cell.angle_beta   90.00
_cell.angle_gamma   90.00
#
_symmetry.space_group_name_H-M   'P 1'
#
loop_
_entity.id
_entity.type
_entity.pdbx_description
1 polymer ?
#
loop_
_entity_poly.entity_id
_entity_poly.type
_entity_poly.pdbx_seq_one_letter_code
_entity_poly.pdbx_strand_id
1 'polypeptide(L)'
;MPQKLRPDIDEYFLKIAKVVSERSTCIRRKVGAVVVKNKHILATGYNGAAAGAKDCLELGCLRDQNNIPSGSTTSVCRAIHAEENVIIQAALSGNGIKGATIYCTTSPCSHCARLLVNAGVKRFVCFLNYTNTEAHESFRQAGIELDVLPEPNFDLKKINERVLAVDDFTFKEAGFFTGFKDTNINSFYKKIRSSVRYIDRDDAEVNDEWKQIIPYVLVHKKDKYLVLKRLPKGKEKRLYEAYTFGVGGHINPVDSSTGERGKDVIERGMHREMEEEIDTSKIKFKSIKLVGFVYNESQEVSRHHIGFIYDAEIENNKVNVRETKFLEPFMVAKKDLQKFLNGKESWAEIVYSHYINKK
;
A
#
# COMPACT_ATOMS: atom_id res chain seq x y z
N MET A 1 -16.29 -17.23 -7.95
CA MET A 1 -16.74 -16.74 -6.63
C MET A 1 -15.79 -15.61 -6.24
N PRO A 2 -16.24 -14.39 -5.89
CA PRO A 2 -15.32 -13.29 -5.61
C PRO A 2 -14.75 -13.49 -4.20
N GLN A 3 -13.51 -13.95 -4.12
CA GLN A 3 -12.86 -14.41 -2.89
C GLN A 3 -11.74 -13.46 -2.42
N LYS A 4 -11.99 -12.14 -2.43
CA LYS A 4 -11.07 -11.15 -1.82
C LYS A 4 -11.70 -9.99 -1.02
N LEU A 5 -13.03 -9.82 -1.01
CA LEU A 5 -13.68 -8.79 -0.17
C LEU A 5 -13.68 -9.11 1.33
N ARG A 6 -13.61 -10.39 1.69
CA ARG A 6 -13.59 -10.83 3.09
C ARG A 6 -12.14 -11.15 3.45
N PRO A 7 -11.53 -10.43 4.44
CA PRO A 7 -10.22 -10.81 4.92
C PRO A 7 -10.26 -12.26 5.37
N ASP A 8 -9.20 -12.99 5.06
CA ASP A 8 -9.04 -14.31 5.63
C ASP A 8 -8.95 -14.21 7.16
N ILE A 9 -9.08 -15.35 7.83
CA ILE A 9 -9.19 -15.35 9.29
C ILE A 9 -7.93 -14.83 9.98
N ASP A 10 -6.75 -15.09 9.40
CA ASP A 10 -5.48 -14.64 9.95
C ASP A 10 -5.29 -13.15 9.70
N GLU A 11 -5.61 -12.67 8.49
CA GLU A 11 -5.61 -11.24 8.18
C GLU A 11 -6.53 -10.46 9.12
N TYR A 12 -7.76 -10.96 9.37
CA TYR A 12 -8.71 -10.35 10.29
C TYR A 12 -8.13 -10.20 11.71
N PHE A 13 -7.56 -11.26 12.28
CA PHE A 13 -7.02 -11.20 13.64
C PHE A 13 -5.71 -10.41 13.74
N LEU A 14 -4.86 -10.40 12.71
CA LEU A 14 -3.69 -9.52 12.65
C LEU A 14 -4.10 -8.05 12.56
N LYS A 15 -5.18 -7.73 11.83
CA LYS A 15 -5.74 -6.37 11.82
C LYS A 15 -6.16 -5.94 13.22
N ILE A 16 -6.84 -6.81 13.95
CA ILE A 16 -7.22 -6.53 15.35
C ILE A 16 -5.99 -6.37 16.24
N ALA A 17 -4.98 -7.23 16.11
CA ALA A 17 -3.73 -7.10 16.88
C ALA A 17 -3.04 -5.75 16.63
N LYS A 18 -3.07 -5.24 15.40
CA LYS A 18 -2.57 -3.90 15.07
C LYS A 18 -3.41 -2.81 15.75
N VAL A 19 -4.74 -2.87 15.69
CA VAL A 19 -5.61 -1.90 16.39
C VAL A 19 -5.35 -1.92 17.91
N VAL A 20 -5.21 -3.11 18.50
CA VAL A 20 -4.84 -3.26 19.92
C VAL A 20 -3.50 -2.58 20.23
N SER A 21 -2.52 -2.66 19.33
CA SER A 21 -1.20 -2.05 19.48
C SER A 21 -1.24 -0.52 19.60
N GLU A 22 -2.28 0.15 19.09
CA GLU A 22 -2.41 1.62 19.15
C GLU A 22 -2.49 2.13 20.59
N ARG A 23 -2.95 1.31 21.53
CA ARG A 23 -2.99 1.63 22.96
C ARG A 23 -1.66 1.43 23.68
N SER A 24 -0.63 0.91 23.01
CA SER A 24 0.69 0.74 23.60
C SER A 24 1.26 2.06 24.10
N THR A 25 1.82 2.04 25.31
CA THR A 25 2.45 3.21 25.94
C THR A 25 3.97 3.18 25.80
N CYS A 26 4.52 2.19 25.09
CA CYS A 26 5.93 2.15 24.75
C CYS A 26 6.25 3.18 23.65
N ILE A 27 7.32 3.96 23.83
CA ILE A 27 7.78 4.97 22.85
C ILE A 27 8.66 4.39 21.75
N ARG A 28 9.20 3.17 21.94
CA ARG A 28 10.08 2.52 20.95
C ARG A 28 9.31 1.68 19.94
N ARG A 29 8.31 0.92 20.40
CA ARG A 29 7.55 -0.03 19.57
C ARG A 29 6.15 -0.19 20.11
N LYS A 30 5.16 -0.06 19.22
CA LYS A 30 3.76 -0.36 19.51
C LYS A 30 3.50 -1.81 19.13
N VAL A 31 3.29 -2.67 20.13
CA VAL A 31 3.07 -4.10 19.95
C VAL A 31 1.69 -4.45 20.49
N GLY A 32 0.93 -5.21 19.72
CA GLY A 32 -0.38 -5.71 20.12
C GLY A 32 -0.50 -7.20 19.82
N ALA A 33 -1.23 -7.90 20.66
CA ALA A 33 -1.46 -9.32 20.59
C ALA A 33 -2.92 -9.66 20.92
N VAL A 34 -3.42 -10.72 20.31
CA VAL A 34 -4.77 -11.27 20.47
C VAL A 34 -4.65 -12.77 20.60
N VAL A 35 -5.32 -13.35 21.61
CA VAL A 35 -5.47 -14.80 21.71
C VAL A 35 -6.84 -15.22 21.20
N VAL A 36 -6.85 -16.23 20.35
CA VAL A 36 -8.05 -16.73 19.67
C VAL A 36 -8.17 -18.24 19.87
N LYS A 37 -9.37 -18.70 20.18
CA LYS A 37 -9.71 -20.12 20.22
C LYS A 37 -11.09 -20.32 19.62
N ASN A 38 -11.24 -21.32 18.74
CA ASN A 38 -12.50 -21.57 18.03
C ASN A 38 -13.06 -20.33 17.31
N LYS A 39 -12.18 -19.49 16.75
CA LYS A 39 -12.52 -18.20 16.10
C LYS A 39 -13.10 -17.13 17.04
N HIS A 40 -13.02 -17.32 18.36
CA HIS A 40 -13.39 -16.33 19.36
C HIS A 40 -12.15 -15.73 20.00
N ILE A 41 -12.14 -14.40 20.15
CA ILE A 41 -11.12 -13.68 20.89
C ILE A 41 -11.34 -13.95 22.38
N LEU A 42 -10.34 -14.50 23.06
CA LEU A 42 -10.42 -14.76 24.51
C LEU A 42 -9.84 -13.60 25.34
N ALA A 43 -8.81 -12.93 24.81
CA ALA A 43 -8.18 -11.77 25.42
C ALA A 43 -7.33 -11.00 24.39
N THR A 44 -7.01 -9.76 24.73
CA THR A 44 -6.12 -8.88 23.97
C THR A 44 -5.07 -8.28 24.91
N GLY A 45 -3.92 -7.92 24.38
CA GLY A 45 -2.87 -7.27 25.15
C GLY A 45 -2.01 -6.38 24.26
N TYR A 46 -1.53 -5.27 24.82
CA TYR A 46 -0.53 -4.41 24.20
C TYR A 46 0.65 -4.25 25.14
N ASN A 47 1.81 -3.86 24.62
CA ASN A 47 2.96 -3.63 25.48
C ASN A 47 2.87 -2.28 26.22
N GLY A 48 3.05 -2.30 27.54
CA GLY A 48 2.89 -1.12 28.39
C GLY A 48 3.37 -1.39 29.82
N ALA A 49 3.51 -0.33 30.63
CA ALA A 49 3.86 -0.48 32.03
C ALA A 49 2.80 -1.31 32.80
N ALA A 50 3.21 -1.88 33.93
CA ALA A 50 2.29 -2.60 34.81
C ALA A 50 1.10 -1.71 35.21
N ALA A 51 -0.08 -2.32 35.38
CA ALA A 51 -1.30 -1.60 35.74
C ALA A 51 -1.09 -0.76 37.03
N GLY A 52 -1.49 0.51 36.98
CA GLY A 52 -1.32 1.46 38.07
C GLY A 52 0.07 2.12 38.17
N ALA A 53 1.05 1.68 37.37
CA ALA A 53 2.36 2.33 37.29
C ALA A 53 2.41 3.40 36.18
N LYS A 54 3.23 4.43 36.39
CA LYS A 54 3.55 5.42 35.34
C LYS A 54 4.26 4.76 34.16
N ASP A 55 3.89 5.15 32.95
CA ASP A 55 4.39 4.52 31.73
C ASP A 55 5.56 5.26 31.05
N CYS A 56 5.96 4.78 29.87
CA CYS A 56 7.06 5.38 29.10
C CYS A 56 6.68 6.68 28.39
N LEU A 57 5.39 7.01 28.24
CA LEU A 57 4.95 8.31 27.74
C LEU A 57 5.18 9.38 28.80
N GLU A 58 4.97 9.04 30.08
CA GLU A 58 5.23 9.94 31.20
C GLU A 58 6.70 10.02 31.60
N LEU A 59 7.39 8.88 31.71
CA LEU A 59 8.73 8.80 32.31
C LEU A 59 9.87 8.71 31.28
N GLY A 60 9.54 8.58 30.01
CA GLY A 60 10.50 8.19 28.97
C GLY A 60 10.90 6.71 29.07
N CYS A 61 11.81 6.28 28.18
CA CYS A 61 12.26 4.89 28.15
C CYS A 61 13.48 4.66 29.04
N LEU A 62 13.35 3.80 30.04
CA LEU A 62 14.46 3.40 30.90
C LEU A 62 15.62 2.77 30.11
N ARG A 63 15.32 2.08 29.01
CA ARG A 63 16.36 1.50 28.14
C ARG A 63 17.14 2.58 27.40
N ASP A 64 16.51 3.67 27.02
CA ASP A 64 17.20 4.77 26.32
C ASP A 64 18.09 5.53 27.32
N GLN A 65 17.61 5.73 28.55
CA GLN A 65 18.39 6.32 29.65
C GLN A 65 19.65 5.49 29.98
N ASN A 66 19.58 4.18 29.82
CA ASN A 66 20.71 3.27 30.08
C ASN A 66 21.49 2.87 28.82
N ASN A 67 21.25 3.53 27.67
CA ASN A 67 21.90 3.22 26.39
C ASN A 67 21.77 1.74 25.95
N ILE A 68 20.64 1.10 26.27
CA ILE A 68 20.39 -0.31 25.95
C ILE A 68 19.76 -0.42 24.54
N PRO A 69 20.45 -1.09 23.59
CA PRO A 69 19.96 -1.23 22.22
C PRO A 69 18.70 -2.09 22.15
N SER A 70 17.97 -2.03 21.03
CA SER A 70 16.75 -2.82 20.83
C SER A 70 17.11 -4.30 20.73
N GLY A 71 16.34 -5.17 21.37
CA GLY A 71 16.56 -6.62 21.30
C GLY A 71 17.55 -7.19 22.32
N SER A 72 18.20 -6.36 23.14
CA SER A 72 19.03 -6.81 24.27
C SER A 72 18.40 -6.45 25.62
N THR A 73 18.81 -7.15 26.68
CA THR A 73 18.57 -6.82 28.10
C THR A 73 17.13 -6.36 28.39
N THR A 74 16.15 -7.23 28.06
CA THR A 74 14.73 -6.93 28.25
C THR A 74 14.30 -6.81 29.71
N SER A 75 15.10 -7.34 30.66
CA SER A 75 14.87 -7.22 32.10
C SER A 75 14.87 -5.78 32.62
N VAL A 76 15.47 -4.84 31.89
CA VAL A 76 15.47 -3.40 32.22
C VAL A 76 14.25 -2.68 31.63
N CYS A 77 13.42 -3.37 30.84
CA CYS A 77 12.22 -2.78 30.26
C CYS A 77 11.13 -2.60 31.32
N ARG A 78 10.54 -1.40 31.41
CA ARG A 78 9.34 -1.14 32.22
C ARG A 78 8.09 -1.82 31.65
N ALA A 79 8.06 -1.97 30.32
CA ALA A 79 6.89 -2.49 29.65
C ALA A 79 6.81 -4.01 29.77
N ILE A 80 5.66 -4.48 30.26
CA ILE A 80 5.18 -5.83 30.06
C ILE A 80 4.85 -5.97 28.57
N HIS A 81 5.25 -7.09 27.97
CA HIS A 81 5.06 -7.37 26.54
C HIS A 81 3.59 -7.66 26.22
N ALA A 82 3.22 -7.51 24.95
CA ALA A 82 1.84 -7.71 24.51
C ALA A 82 1.40 -9.17 24.72
N GLU A 83 2.29 -10.12 24.44
CA GLU A 83 2.11 -11.56 24.61
C GLU A 83 1.89 -11.92 26.08
N GLU A 84 2.65 -11.30 26.99
CA GLU A 84 2.49 -11.47 28.44
C GLU A 84 1.15 -10.94 28.91
N ASN A 85 0.78 -9.73 28.47
CA ASN A 85 -0.50 -9.13 28.82
C ASN A 85 -1.68 -9.95 28.32
N VAL A 86 -1.58 -10.58 27.14
CA VAL A 86 -2.60 -11.52 26.66
C VAL A 86 -2.78 -12.72 27.60
N ILE A 87 -1.68 -13.32 28.06
CA ILE A 87 -1.74 -14.45 29.01
C ILE A 87 -2.37 -13.99 30.34
N ILE A 88 -1.93 -12.84 30.87
CA ILE A 88 -2.43 -12.28 32.13
C ILE A 88 -3.93 -12.00 32.03
N GLN A 89 -4.39 -11.34 30.97
CA GLN A 89 -5.80 -10.98 30.79
C GLN A 89 -6.68 -12.22 30.59
N ALA A 90 -6.20 -13.21 29.85
CA ALA A 90 -6.92 -14.48 29.71
C ALA A 90 -7.07 -15.20 31.06
N ALA A 91 -6.00 -15.23 31.87
CA ALA A 91 -6.03 -15.83 33.20
C ALA A 91 -6.99 -15.09 34.15
N LEU A 92 -6.95 -13.75 34.19
CA LEU A 92 -7.86 -12.93 35.00
C LEU A 92 -9.32 -13.11 34.61
N SER A 93 -9.59 -13.35 33.33
CA SER A 93 -10.95 -13.56 32.80
C SER A 93 -11.43 -15.01 32.93
N GLY A 94 -10.63 -15.91 33.52
CA GLY A 94 -10.95 -17.33 33.62
C GLY A 94 -10.91 -18.11 32.29
N ASN A 95 -10.31 -17.52 31.25
CA ASN A 95 -10.25 -18.10 29.91
C ASN A 95 -8.96 -18.93 29.72
N GLY A 96 -9.10 -20.25 29.67
CA GLY A 96 -7.97 -21.14 29.37
C GLY A 96 -7.50 -21.05 27.92
N ILE A 97 -6.23 -20.71 27.71
CA ILE A 97 -5.64 -20.51 26.36
C ILE A 97 -4.92 -21.75 25.80
N LYS A 98 -4.98 -22.90 26.48
CA LYS A 98 -4.45 -24.16 25.96
C LYS A 98 -5.13 -24.52 24.64
N GLY A 99 -4.34 -24.79 23.61
CA GLY A 99 -4.79 -25.08 22.25
C GLY A 99 -5.14 -23.84 21.42
N ALA A 100 -4.91 -22.63 21.92
CA ALA A 100 -5.25 -21.39 21.22
C ALA A 100 -4.19 -21.00 20.18
N THR A 101 -4.56 -20.03 19.34
CA THR A 101 -3.69 -19.31 18.40
C THR A 101 -3.44 -17.90 18.93
N ILE A 102 -2.20 -17.44 18.87
CA ILE A 102 -1.82 -16.05 19.17
C ILE A 102 -1.55 -15.32 17.87
N TYR A 103 -2.22 -14.18 17.69
CA TYR A 103 -1.92 -13.22 16.62
C TYR A 103 -1.20 -12.03 17.24
N CYS A 104 0.00 -11.72 16.79
CA CYS A 104 0.81 -10.62 17.32
C CYS A 104 1.36 -9.77 16.19
N THR A 105 1.53 -8.47 16.42
CA THR A 105 2.18 -7.60 15.42
C THR A 105 3.63 -8.00 15.15
N THR A 106 4.33 -8.58 16.13
CA THR A 106 5.75 -8.93 16.05
C THR A 106 6.00 -10.38 16.45
N SER A 107 7.08 -10.98 15.94
CA SER A 107 7.58 -12.27 16.45
C SER A 107 7.93 -12.17 17.95
N PRO A 108 7.80 -13.27 18.71
CA PRO A 108 7.96 -13.22 20.15
C PRO A 108 9.43 -13.18 20.54
N CYS A 109 9.74 -12.57 21.69
CA CYS A 109 11.06 -12.72 22.30
C CYS A 109 11.19 -14.12 22.94
N SER A 110 12.43 -14.53 23.28
CA SER A 110 12.65 -15.86 23.89
C SER A 110 11.96 -16.02 25.25
N HIS A 111 11.72 -14.94 26.00
CA HIS A 111 10.94 -14.99 27.23
C HIS A 111 9.46 -15.27 26.96
N CYS A 112 8.81 -14.47 26.11
CA CYS A 112 7.41 -14.67 25.73
C CYS A 112 7.19 -16.04 25.08
N ALA A 113 8.12 -16.50 24.25
CA ALA A 113 8.04 -17.83 23.64
C ALA A 113 7.93 -18.95 24.70
N ARG A 114 8.79 -18.93 25.73
CA ARG A 114 8.72 -19.92 26.83
C ARG A 114 7.40 -19.87 27.60
N LEU A 115 6.86 -18.68 27.83
CA LEU A 115 5.56 -18.53 28.50
C LEU A 115 4.42 -19.13 27.65
N LEU A 116 4.43 -18.88 26.34
CA LEU A 116 3.42 -19.37 25.41
C LEU A 116 3.47 -20.89 25.24
N VAL A 117 4.68 -21.47 25.23
CA VAL A 117 4.90 -22.93 25.29
C VAL A 117 4.22 -23.52 26.52
N ASN A 118 4.50 -22.99 27.71
CA ASN A 118 3.93 -23.49 28.95
C ASN A 118 2.42 -23.24 29.06
N ALA A 119 1.91 -22.17 28.43
CA ALA A 119 0.48 -21.91 28.33
C ALA A 119 -0.25 -22.90 27.39
N GLY A 120 0.49 -23.72 26.65
CA GLY A 120 -0.05 -24.72 25.74
C GLY A 120 -0.65 -24.14 24.46
N VAL A 121 -0.15 -22.98 24.02
CA VAL A 121 -0.49 -22.39 22.71
C VAL A 121 -0.07 -23.35 21.59
N LYS A 122 -0.85 -23.39 20.51
CA LYS A 122 -0.59 -24.30 19.37
C LYS A 122 -0.03 -23.61 18.14
N ARG A 123 -0.38 -22.34 17.93
CA ARG A 123 0.02 -21.58 16.75
C ARG A 123 0.27 -20.12 17.13
N PHE A 124 1.28 -19.52 16.54
CA PHE A 124 1.64 -18.12 16.67
C PHE A 124 1.77 -17.50 15.29
N VAL A 125 1.06 -16.40 15.04
CA VAL A 125 1.01 -15.73 13.75
C VAL A 125 1.44 -14.28 13.92
N CYS A 126 2.35 -13.80 13.08
CA CYS A 126 2.79 -12.40 13.08
C CYS A 126 3.13 -11.88 11.68
N PHE A 127 3.33 -10.57 11.53
CA PHE A 127 3.77 -9.97 10.26
C PHE A 127 5.09 -9.20 10.33
N LEU A 128 5.56 -8.82 11.54
CA LEU A 128 6.91 -8.28 11.73
C LEU A 128 7.83 -9.35 12.33
N ASN A 129 8.65 -9.97 11.48
CA ASN A 129 9.60 -10.97 11.91
C ASN A 129 10.92 -10.34 12.38
N TYR A 130 11.23 -10.51 13.65
CA TYR A 130 12.56 -10.30 14.21
C TYR A 130 13.21 -11.66 14.45
N THR A 131 14.42 -11.84 13.90
CA THR A 131 15.21 -13.06 14.03
C THR A 131 15.61 -13.25 15.50
N ASN A 132 14.81 -14.03 16.24
CA ASN A 132 15.15 -14.55 17.55
C ASN A 132 15.24 -16.08 17.42
N THR A 133 16.46 -16.57 17.19
CA THR A 133 16.73 -18.00 16.97
C THR A 133 16.27 -18.86 18.14
N GLU A 134 16.45 -18.38 19.38
CA GLU A 134 16.00 -19.10 20.59
C GLU A 134 14.48 -19.25 20.65
N ALA A 135 13.73 -18.20 20.32
CA ALA A 135 12.27 -18.24 20.33
C ALA A 135 11.73 -19.24 19.28
N HIS A 136 12.30 -19.21 18.07
CA HIS A 136 11.93 -20.12 16.98
C HIS A 136 12.27 -21.57 17.32
N GLU A 137 13.45 -21.80 17.92
CA GLU A 137 13.86 -23.14 18.35
C GLU A 137 12.96 -23.67 19.47
N SER A 138 12.60 -22.83 20.45
CA SER A 138 11.68 -23.20 21.52
C SER A 138 10.30 -23.61 20.98
N PHE A 139 9.76 -22.86 20.01
CA PHE A 139 8.50 -23.20 19.35
C PHE A 139 8.61 -24.51 18.56
N ARG A 140 9.69 -24.68 17.79
CA ARG A 140 9.94 -25.91 17.03
C ARG A 140 10.00 -27.14 17.95
N GLN A 141 10.74 -27.07 19.06
CA GLN A 141 10.86 -28.18 20.02
C GLN A 141 9.53 -28.51 20.70
N ALA A 142 8.70 -27.49 20.98
CA ALA A 142 7.39 -27.66 21.61
C ALA A 142 6.24 -27.99 20.63
N GLY A 143 6.51 -28.01 19.32
CA GLY A 143 5.49 -28.22 18.29
C GLY A 143 4.46 -27.09 18.18
N ILE A 144 4.91 -25.84 18.38
CA ILE A 144 4.11 -24.63 18.08
C ILE A 144 4.38 -24.21 16.64
N GLU A 145 3.31 -24.04 15.87
CA GLU A 145 3.39 -23.51 14.51
C GLU A 145 3.68 -22.00 14.55
N LEU A 146 4.68 -21.54 13.79
CA LEU A 146 5.02 -20.12 13.68
C LEU A 146 4.82 -19.67 12.23
N ASP A 147 3.83 -18.81 12.01
CA ASP A 147 3.55 -18.21 10.71
C ASP A 147 3.96 -16.74 10.68
N VAL A 148 4.70 -16.37 9.64
CA VAL A 148 5.02 -14.99 9.31
C VAL A 148 4.27 -14.64 8.02
N LEU A 149 3.19 -13.87 8.15
CA LEU A 149 2.35 -13.47 7.03
C LEU A 149 2.68 -12.03 6.57
N PRO A 150 2.28 -11.62 5.36
CA PRO A 150 2.38 -10.22 4.94
C PRO A 150 1.65 -9.26 5.91
N GLU A 151 2.12 -8.02 6.04
CA GLU A 151 1.40 -7.01 6.84
C GLU A 151 0.01 -6.77 6.22
N PRO A 152 -1.08 -6.84 7.02
CA PRO A 152 -2.43 -6.64 6.49
C PRO A 152 -2.65 -5.25 5.88
N ASN A 153 -3.57 -5.15 4.92
CA ASN A 153 -3.97 -3.85 4.38
C ASN A 153 -5.01 -3.15 5.29
N PHE A 154 -4.66 -1.98 5.81
CA PHE A 154 -5.49 -1.20 6.74
C PHE A 154 -6.31 -0.09 6.08
N ASP A 155 -6.21 0.08 4.76
CA ASP A 155 -6.92 1.13 4.05
C ASP A 155 -8.37 0.74 3.79
N LEU A 156 -9.26 1.16 4.69
CA LEU A 156 -10.71 0.95 4.56
C LEU A 156 -11.30 1.59 3.29
N LYS A 157 -10.62 2.59 2.70
CA LYS A 157 -11.09 3.20 1.43
C LYS A 157 -10.92 2.25 0.25
N LYS A 158 -9.92 1.37 0.31
CA LYS A 158 -9.70 0.32 -0.70
C LYS A 158 -10.74 -0.80 -0.63
N ILE A 159 -11.28 -1.06 0.57
CA ILE A 159 -12.22 -2.17 0.83
C ILE A 159 -13.57 -2.03 0.08
N ASN A 160 -13.89 -0.85 -0.45
CA ASN A 160 -15.07 -0.65 -1.33
C ASN A 160 -14.71 0.24 -2.54
N GLU A 161 -13.44 0.29 -2.91
CA GLU A 161 -13.03 1.13 -4.02
C GLU A 161 -13.58 0.56 -5.31
N ARG A 162 -14.46 1.33 -5.96
CA ARG A 162 -14.90 1.01 -7.32
C ARG A 162 -14.10 1.81 -8.32
N VAL A 163 -13.69 1.15 -9.38
CA VAL A 163 -12.83 1.71 -10.42
C VAL A 163 -13.49 1.55 -11.78
N LEU A 164 -13.27 2.51 -12.66
CA LEU A 164 -13.77 2.48 -14.03
C LEU A 164 -12.94 1.46 -14.83
N ALA A 165 -13.61 0.48 -15.41
CA ALA A 165 -12.99 -0.56 -16.22
C ALA A 165 -13.81 -0.84 -17.48
N VAL A 166 -13.18 -1.47 -18.45
CA VAL A 166 -13.81 -2.04 -19.64
C VAL A 166 -13.58 -3.55 -19.64
N ASP A 167 -14.52 -4.32 -20.17
CA ASP A 167 -14.33 -5.75 -20.33
C ASP A 167 -13.31 -6.06 -21.45
N ASP A 168 -12.59 -7.16 -21.29
CA ASP A 168 -11.52 -7.60 -22.17
C ASP A 168 -12.01 -7.90 -23.60
N PHE A 169 -13.25 -8.38 -23.73
CA PHE A 169 -13.88 -8.60 -25.04
C PHE A 169 -14.01 -7.28 -25.81
N THR A 170 -14.60 -6.26 -25.19
CA THR A 170 -14.71 -4.92 -25.78
C THR A 170 -13.35 -4.30 -26.07
N PHE A 171 -12.37 -4.47 -25.17
CA PHE A 171 -10.99 -4.00 -25.40
C PHE A 171 -10.39 -4.62 -26.66
N LYS A 172 -10.56 -5.94 -26.85
CA LYS A 172 -10.09 -6.65 -28.05
C LYS A 172 -10.80 -6.17 -29.31
N GLU A 173 -12.12 -5.99 -29.28
CA GLU A 173 -12.91 -5.45 -30.40
C GLU A 173 -12.59 -3.98 -30.74
N ALA A 174 -12.13 -3.20 -29.76
CA ALA A 174 -11.67 -1.84 -29.98
C ALA A 174 -10.37 -1.78 -30.79
N GLY A 175 -9.60 -2.87 -30.79
CA GLY A 175 -8.34 -3.03 -31.50
C GLY A 175 -7.20 -3.31 -30.53
N PHE A 176 -7.11 -4.57 -30.10
CA PHE A 176 -6.07 -5.08 -29.21
C PHE A 176 -4.66 -4.62 -29.62
N PHE A 177 -3.83 -4.33 -28.62
CA PHE A 177 -2.44 -3.97 -28.80
C PHE A 177 -1.64 -4.33 -27.54
N THR A 178 -0.33 -4.44 -27.67
CA THR A 178 0.62 -4.42 -26.55
C THR A 178 1.69 -3.36 -26.84
N GLY A 179 2.24 -2.74 -25.81
CA GLY A 179 3.10 -1.57 -25.93
C GLY A 179 2.31 -0.25 -26.02
N PHE A 180 2.66 0.61 -26.97
CA PHE A 180 2.06 1.94 -27.14
C PHE A 180 1.20 2.01 -28.42
N LYS A 181 0.01 2.59 -28.31
CA LYS A 181 -0.91 2.82 -29.43
C LYS A 181 -1.19 4.31 -29.61
N ASP A 182 -0.80 4.85 -30.77
CA ASP A 182 -1.06 6.23 -31.20
C ASP A 182 -1.93 6.33 -32.47
N THR A 183 -2.41 5.19 -32.97
CA THR A 183 -3.28 5.12 -34.16
C THR A 183 -4.74 4.96 -33.79
N ASN A 184 -5.63 5.55 -34.60
CA ASN A 184 -7.08 5.48 -34.43
C ASN A 184 -7.57 5.92 -33.04
N ILE A 185 -6.89 6.90 -32.43
CA ILE A 185 -7.10 7.32 -31.04
C ILE A 185 -8.58 7.60 -30.75
N ASN A 186 -9.23 8.44 -31.57
CA ASN A 186 -10.62 8.84 -31.36
C ASN A 186 -11.60 7.65 -31.45
N SER A 187 -11.38 6.73 -32.39
CA SER A 187 -12.23 5.55 -32.57
C SER A 187 -12.07 4.58 -31.40
N PHE A 188 -10.83 4.31 -31.00
CA PHE A 188 -10.53 3.46 -29.85
C PHE A 188 -11.13 4.06 -28.57
N TYR A 189 -10.87 5.34 -28.29
CA TYR A 189 -11.40 6.05 -27.14
C TYR A 189 -12.93 5.96 -27.07
N LYS A 190 -13.61 6.25 -28.18
CA LYS A 190 -15.08 6.23 -28.26
C LYS A 190 -15.65 4.85 -27.94
N LYS A 191 -15.05 3.77 -28.48
CA LYS A 191 -15.48 2.39 -28.23
C LYS A 191 -15.30 1.99 -26.77
N ILE A 192 -14.13 2.27 -26.18
CA ILE A 192 -13.88 1.96 -24.77
C ILE A 192 -14.86 2.74 -23.88
N ARG A 193 -14.95 4.05 -24.09
CA ARG A 193 -15.81 4.96 -23.33
C ARG A 193 -17.28 4.54 -23.35
N SER A 194 -17.82 4.01 -24.44
CA SER A 194 -19.23 3.61 -24.49
C SER A 194 -19.56 2.38 -23.65
N SER A 195 -18.55 1.60 -23.24
CA SER A 195 -18.72 0.31 -22.58
C SER A 195 -18.14 0.25 -21.17
N VAL A 196 -17.54 1.35 -20.68
CA VAL A 196 -16.97 1.37 -19.33
C VAL A 196 -18.03 1.18 -18.25
N ARG A 197 -17.62 0.52 -17.16
CA ARG A 197 -18.44 0.28 -15.97
C ARG A 197 -17.59 0.46 -14.72
N TYR A 198 -18.22 0.86 -13.63
CA TYR A 198 -17.58 0.76 -12.33
C TYR A 198 -17.63 -0.67 -11.83
N ILE A 199 -16.49 -1.23 -11.49
CA ILE A 199 -16.36 -2.56 -10.89
C ILE A 199 -15.59 -2.44 -9.59
N ASP A 200 -15.60 -3.49 -8.78
CA ASP A 200 -14.78 -3.57 -7.58
C ASP A 200 -13.29 -3.63 -7.96
N ARG A 201 -12.45 -2.82 -7.31
CA ARG A 201 -11.02 -2.75 -7.61
C ARG A 201 -10.31 -4.08 -7.34
N ASP A 202 -10.64 -4.74 -6.23
CA ASP A 202 -9.96 -5.97 -5.84
C ASP A 202 -10.30 -7.09 -6.83
N ASP A 203 -11.53 -7.12 -7.36
CA ASP A 203 -11.92 -8.01 -8.47
C ASP A 203 -11.16 -7.66 -9.75
N ALA A 204 -11.07 -6.37 -10.08
CA ALA A 204 -10.37 -5.88 -11.26
C ALA A 204 -8.84 -6.14 -11.25
N GLU A 205 -8.22 -6.29 -10.08
CA GLU A 205 -6.79 -6.56 -9.93
C GLU A 205 -6.44 -8.06 -10.08
N VAL A 206 -7.43 -8.96 -10.11
CA VAL A 206 -7.21 -10.41 -10.26
C VAL A 206 -7.96 -11.03 -11.42
N ASN A 207 -9.02 -10.39 -11.93
CA ASN A 207 -9.84 -10.90 -13.02
C ASN A 207 -9.40 -10.31 -14.37
N ASP A 208 -8.78 -11.14 -15.21
CA ASP A 208 -8.31 -10.75 -16.55
C ASP A 208 -9.46 -10.38 -17.51
N GLU A 209 -10.73 -10.62 -17.15
CA GLU A 209 -11.91 -10.14 -17.89
C GLU A 209 -12.04 -8.62 -17.87
N TRP A 210 -11.36 -7.94 -16.95
CA TRP A 210 -11.46 -6.50 -16.80
C TRP A 210 -10.13 -5.80 -17.12
N LYS A 211 -10.26 -4.56 -17.60
CA LYS A 211 -9.15 -3.66 -17.86
C LYS A 211 -9.48 -2.30 -17.25
N GLN A 212 -8.80 -1.99 -16.17
CA GLN A 212 -8.94 -0.75 -15.40
C GLN A 212 -8.41 0.43 -16.22
N ILE A 213 -9.19 1.50 -16.30
CA ILE A 213 -8.83 2.69 -17.08
C ILE A 213 -8.02 3.63 -16.19
N ILE A 214 -6.76 3.86 -16.56
CA ILE A 214 -5.84 4.74 -15.81
C ILE A 214 -5.50 5.95 -16.67
N PRO A 215 -6.09 7.13 -16.43
CA PRO A 215 -5.54 8.38 -16.98
C PRO A 215 -4.11 8.58 -16.47
N TYR A 216 -3.18 8.78 -17.40
CA TYR A 216 -1.77 8.93 -17.10
C TYR A 216 -1.24 10.18 -17.81
N VAL A 217 -0.96 11.22 -17.03
CA VAL A 217 -0.69 12.57 -17.52
C VAL A 217 0.80 12.89 -17.48
N LEU A 218 1.35 13.18 -18.65
CA LEU A 218 2.70 13.68 -18.86
C LEU A 218 2.69 15.20 -18.78
N VAL A 219 3.08 15.75 -17.63
CA VAL A 219 3.19 17.20 -17.46
C VAL A 219 4.57 17.65 -17.94
N HIS A 220 4.61 18.61 -18.87
CA HIS A 220 5.86 19.09 -19.44
C HIS A 220 5.84 20.58 -19.79
N LYS A 221 7.04 21.17 -19.85
CA LYS A 221 7.28 22.49 -20.42
C LYS A 221 8.45 22.40 -21.38
N LYS A 222 8.20 22.69 -22.66
CA LYS A 222 9.19 22.50 -23.74
C LYS A 222 9.75 21.07 -23.68
N ASP A 223 11.06 20.93 -23.58
CA ASP A 223 11.81 19.68 -23.52
C ASP A 223 11.95 19.10 -22.10
N LYS A 224 11.32 19.70 -21.09
CA LYS A 224 11.41 19.25 -19.69
C LYS A 224 10.11 18.63 -19.21
N TYR A 225 10.19 17.46 -18.61
CA TYR A 225 9.04 16.72 -18.08
C TYR A 225 9.08 16.66 -16.56
N LEU A 226 7.89 16.60 -15.96
CA LEU A 226 7.73 16.39 -14.53
C LEU A 226 8.13 14.96 -14.14
N VAL A 227 9.00 14.87 -13.14
CA VAL A 227 9.35 13.64 -12.43
C VAL A 227 9.04 13.87 -10.96
N LEU A 228 8.34 12.94 -10.34
CA LEU A 228 8.05 12.99 -8.91
C LEU A 228 8.93 12.01 -8.17
N LYS A 229 9.47 12.42 -7.02
CA LYS A 229 10.26 11.57 -6.14
C LYS A 229 9.52 11.32 -4.85
N ARG A 230 9.32 10.05 -4.48
CA ARG A 230 8.83 9.61 -3.18
C ARG A 230 9.92 9.77 -2.13
N LEU A 231 9.65 10.58 -1.11
CA LEU A 231 10.50 10.80 0.04
C LEU A 231 10.31 9.63 1.03
N PRO A 232 11.38 9.04 1.57
CA PRO A 232 11.27 7.88 2.45
C PRO A 232 10.55 8.24 3.76
N LYS A 233 9.53 7.46 4.12
CA LYS A 233 8.99 7.41 5.49
C LYS A 233 9.96 6.63 6.39
N GLY A 234 11.08 7.24 6.80
CA GLY A 234 12.05 6.65 7.72
C GLY A 234 13.39 6.21 7.10
N LYS A 235 14.11 5.28 7.74
CA LYS A 235 15.50 4.88 7.42
C LYS A 235 15.64 3.80 6.33
N GLU A 236 14.66 3.59 5.45
CA GLU A 236 14.82 2.63 4.35
C GLU A 236 15.26 3.32 3.04
N LYS A 237 16.45 2.94 2.57
CA LYS A 237 17.02 3.38 1.28
C LYS A 237 16.75 2.32 0.21
N ARG A 238 15.63 2.43 -0.50
CA ARG A 238 15.47 1.83 -1.84
C ARG A 238 15.44 2.97 -2.85
N LEU A 239 16.57 3.19 -3.51
CA LEU A 239 16.83 4.41 -4.30
C LEU A 239 16.14 4.43 -5.69
N TYR A 240 15.70 3.29 -6.22
CA TYR A 240 15.19 3.17 -7.60
C TYR A 240 13.66 3.03 -7.71
N GLU A 241 12.96 2.62 -6.64
CA GLU A 241 11.48 2.64 -6.56
C GLU A 241 10.93 4.03 -6.21
N ALA A 242 11.81 5.03 -6.12
CA ALA A 242 11.49 6.34 -5.60
C ALA A 242 11.00 7.35 -6.65
N TYR A 243 11.16 7.10 -7.96
CA TYR A 243 10.81 8.09 -8.98
C TYR A 243 9.64 7.62 -9.82
N THR A 244 8.63 8.47 -9.99
CA THR A 244 7.51 8.25 -10.91
C THR A 244 7.55 9.28 -12.02
N PHE A 245 7.36 8.76 -13.23
CA PHE A 245 7.13 9.54 -14.42
C PHE A 245 5.62 9.58 -14.64
N GLY A 246 5.05 10.74 -15.00
CA GLY A 246 3.61 10.90 -15.15
C GLY A 246 2.82 10.90 -13.84
N VAL A 247 1.61 11.43 -13.91
CA VAL A 247 0.67 11.62 -12.80
C VAL A 247 -0.64 10.90 -13.16
N GLY A 248 -1.18 10.06 -12.29
CA GLY A 248 -2.39 9.33 -12.62
C GLY A 248 -2.75 8.20 -11.66
N GLY A 249 -3.99 7.71 -11.81
CA GLY A 249 -4.52 6.63 -10.99
C GLY A 249 -5.94 6.28 -11.42
N HIS A 250 -6.72 5.73 -10.50
CA HIS A 250 -8.02 5.14 -10.82
C HIS A 250 -9.12 6.17 -10.99
N ILE A 251 -10.10 5.88 -11.85
CA ILE A 251 -11.31 6.70 -11.97
C ILE A 251 -12.40 6.08 -11.08
N ASN A 252 -13.01 6.86 -10.19
CA ASN A 252 -13.97 6.38 -9.20
C ASN A 252 -15.39 6.90 -9.47
N PRO A 253 -16.43 6.35 -8.83
CA PRO A 253 -17.83 6.78 -9.02
C PRO A 253 -18.07 8.28 -8.82
N VAL A 254 -17.29 8.94 -7.96
CA VAL A 254 -17.39 10.39 -7.72
C VAL A 254 -17.19 11.21 -9.01
N ASP A 255 -16.34 10.71 -9.92
CA ASP A 255 -16.02 11.35 -11.21
C ASP A 255 -17.20 11.36 -12.19
N SER A 256 -18.26 10.59 -11.92
CA SER A 256 -19.50 10.62 -12.70
C SER A 256 -20.40 11.81 -12.35
N SER A 257 -20.34 12.29 -11.10
CA SER A 257 -21.25 13.31 -10.57
C SER A 257 -20.68 14.73 -10.52
N THR A 258 -19.36 14.87 -10.43
CA THR A 258 -18.70 16.16 -10.21
C THR A 258 -17.82 16.53 -11.39
N GLY A 259 -18.12 17.63 -12.10
CA GLY A 259 -17.18 18.24 -13.04
C GLY A 259 -17.77 19.26 -14.00
N GLU A 260 -16.89 19.83 -14.83
CA GLU A 260 -17.23 20.85 -15.83
C GLU A 260 -18.19 20.33 -16.90
N ARG A 261 -19.19 21.14 -17.25
CA ARG A 261 -20.12 20.88 -18.36
C ARG A 261 -19.32 20.66 -19.65
N GLY A 262 -19.48 19.49 -20.28
CA GLY A 262 -18.87 19.15 -21.57
C GLY A 262 -17.69 18.17 -21.48
N LYS A 263 -17.09 17.98 -20.30
CA LYS A 263 -16.07 16.95 -20.08
C LYS A 263 -16.69 15.60 -19.76
N ASP A 264 -15.96 14.59 -20.13
CA ASP A 264 -16.36 13.20 -20.09
C ASP A 264 -15.86 12.53 -18.78
N VAL A 265 -16.42 11.38 -18.35
CA VAL A 265 -16.02 10.73 -17.08
C VAL A 265 -14.52 10.40 -16.97
N ILE A 266 -13.87 10.03 -18.07
CA ILE A 266 -12.43 9.71 -18.10
C ILE A 266 -11.62 11.01 -17.98
N GLU A 267 -12.03 12.07 -18.66
CA GLU A 267 -11.39 13.39 -18.54
C GLU A 267 -11.56 13.98 -17.14
N ARG A 268 -12.74 13.81 -16.52
CA ARG A 268 -12.97 14.28 -15.14
C ARG A 268 -12.11 13.53 -14.14
N GLY A 269 -12.03 12.20 -14.25
CA GLY A 269 -11.14 11.40 -13.42
C GLY A 269 -9.67 11.77 -13.63
N MET A 270 -9.24 12.03 -14.88
CA MET A 270 -7.90 12.54 -15.18
C MET A 270 -7.58 13.84 -14.44
N HIS A 271 -8.51 14.79 -14.44
CA HIS A 271 -8.34 16.05 -13.71
C HIS A 271 -8.27 15.85 -12.19
N ARG A 272 -9.16 15.03 -11.61
CA ARG A 272 -9.13 14.74 -10.17
C ARG A 272 -7.83 14.05 -9.74
N GLU A 273 -7.42 13.00 -10.43
CA GLU A 273 -6.18 12.27 -10.14
C GLU A 273 -4.95 13.19 -10.22
N MET A 274 -4.90 14.05 -11.24
CA MET A 274 -3.86 15.06 -11.34
C MET A 274 -3.90 16.03 -10.15
N GLU A 275 -5.08 16.48 -9.72
CA GLU A 275 -5.26 17.37 -8.58
C GLU A 275 -4.89 16.77 -7.22
N GLU A 276 -4.92 15.45 -7.08
CA GLU A 276 -4.50 14.77 -5.85
C GLU A 276 -2.99 14.82 -5.66
N GLU A 277 -2.22 14.66 -6.73
CA GLU A 277 -0.76 14.67 -6.67
C GLU A 277 -0.15 16.07 -6.82
N ILE A 278 -0.67 16.89 -7.74
CA ILE A 278 -0.12 18.21 -8.08
C ILE A 278 -1.10 19.36 -7.84
N ASP A 279 -0.55 20.52 -7.47
CA ASP A 279 -1.33 21.74 -7.23
C ASP A 279 -1.67 22.43 -8.56
N THR A 280 -2.69 21.91 -9.25
CA THR A 280 -3.17 22.41 -10.54
C THR A 280 -3.64 23.86 -10.49
N SER A 281 -4.07 24.35 -9.32
CA SER A 281 -4.54 25.74 -9.14
C SER A 281 -3.46 26.78 -9.45
N LYS A 282 -2.19 26.38 -9.36
CA LYS A 282 -1.01 27.21 -9.66
C LYS A 282 -0.39 26.91 -11.02
N ILE A 283 -1.04 26.07 -11.83
CA ILE A 283 -0.57 25.64 -13.15
C ILE A 283 -1.49 26.22 -14.21
N LYS A 284 -0.89 26.87 -15.20
CA LYS A 284 -1.58 27.31 -16.41
C LYS A 284 -1.25 26.33 -17.52
N PHE A 285 -2.21 25.48 -17.83
CA PHE A 285 -2.11 24.52 -18.93
C PHE A 285 -2.33 25.24 -20.26
N LYS A 286 -1.38 25.10 -21.18
CA LYS A 286 -1.49 25.54 -22.57
C LYS A 286 -2.31 24.54 -23.39
N SER A 287 -2.13 23.24 -23.14
CA SER A 287 -2.99 22.19 -23.67
C SER A 287 -2.89 20.92 -22.85
N ILE A 288 -3.96 20.13 -22.81
CA ILE A 288 -3.97 18.75 -22.36
C ILE A 288 -4.57 17.94 -23.50
N LYS A 289 -3.82 16.97 -24.05
CA LYS A 289 -4.26 16.19 -25.21
C LYS A 289 -4.08 14.70 -24.93
N LEU A 290 -5.08 13.90 -25.25
CA LEU A 290 -4.91 12.45 -25.33
C LEU A 290 -4.02 12.12 -26.54
N VAL A 291 -2.91 11.43 -26.31
CA VAL A 291 -1.88 11.18 -27.33
C VAL A 291 -1.68 9.70 -27.63
N GLY A 292 -2.24 8.82 -26.81
CA GLY A 292 -2.22 7.40 -27.07
C GLY A 292 -2.64 6.58 -25.86
N PHE A 293 -2.41 5.28 -25.98
CA PHE A 293 -2.70 4.31 -24.94
C PHE A 293 -1.50 3.42 -24.70
N VAL A 294 -1.35 2.93 -23.48
CA VAL A 294 -0.33 1.94 -23.12
C VAL A 294 -0.99 0.74 -22.47
N TYR A 295 -0.55 -0.45 -22.88
CA TYR A 295 -0.98 -1.72 -22.31
C TYR A 295 0.22 -2.67 -22.34
N ASN A 296 0.40 -3.44 -21.28
CA ASN A 296 1.44 -4.47 -21.25
C ASN A 296 0.92 -5.73 -20.54
N GLU A 297 0.80 -6.82 -21.28
CA GLU A 297 0.37 -8.12 -20.77
C GLU A 297 1.47 -8.89 -20.00
N SER A 298 2.74 -8.57 -20.21
CA SER A 298 3.87 -9.30 -19.62
C SER A 298 4.08 -9.02 -18.14
N GLN A 299 3.47 -7.95 -17.61
CA GLN A 299 3.58 -7.55 -16.21
C GLN A 299 2.29 -7.78 -15.43
N GLU A 300 2.43 -8.40 -14.24
CA GLU A 300 1.31 -8.83 -13.41
C GLU A 300 0.31 -7.72 -13.05
N VAL A 301 0.80 -6.51 -12.77
CA VAL A 301 -0.06 -5.36 -12.51
C VAL A 301 -0.58 -4.77 -13.82
N SER A 302 0.27 -4.61 -14.83
CA SER A 302 -0.06 -3.92 -16.07
C SER A 302 -1.10 -4.66 -16.93
N ARG A 303 -1.22 -5.99 -16.83
CA ARG A 303 -2.19 -6.78 -17.61
C ARG A 303 -3.66 -6.47 -17.28
N HIS A 304 -3.90 -5.88 -16.12
CA HIS A 304 -5.22 -5.47 -15.64
C HIS A 304 -5.53 -4.00 -15.91
N HIS A 305 -4.62 -3.26 -16.53
CA HIS A 305 -4.73 -1.80 -16.65
C HIS A 305 -4.47 -1.34 -18.10
N ILE A 306 -5.23 -0.35 -18.55
CA ILE A 306 -4.97 0.38 -19.80
C ILE A 306 -4.68 1.83 -19.43
N GLY A 307 -3.47 2.29 -19.75
CA GLY A 307 -3.06 3.67 -19.52
C GLY A 307 -3.52 4.56 -20.65
N PHE A 308 -4.28 5.59 -20.34
CA PHE A 308 -4.72 6.63 -21.27
C PHE A 308 -3.73 7.79 -21.16
N ILE A 309 -2.85 7.93 -22.14
CA ILE A 309 -1.70 8.83 -22.06
C ILE A 309 -2.10 10.23 -22.50
N TYR A 310 -2.03 11.19 -21.58
CA TYR A 310 -2.27 12.59 -21.85
C TYR A 310 -0.95 13.38 -21.86
N ASP A 311 -0.77 14.27 -22.83
CA ASP A 311 0.34 15.21 -22.94
C ASP A 311 -0.15 16.60 -22.50
N ALA A 312 0.34 17.07 -21.36
CA ALA A 312 -0.06 18.30 -20.70
C ALA A 312 1.07 19.34 -20.75
N GLU A 313 0.97 20.29 -21.69
CA GLU A 313 1.92 21.40 -21.83
C GLU A 313 1.56 22.53 -20.87
N ILE A 314 2.51 22.98 -20.05
CA ILE A 314 2.33 24.07 -19.08
C ILE A 314 3.09 25.33 -19.46
N GLU A 315 2.54 26.49 -19.12
CA GLU A 315 3.23 27.78 -19.31
C GLU A 315 4.23 28.07 -18.18
N ASN A 316 4.01 27.53 -16.99
CA ASN A 316 4.75 27.80 -15.77
C ASN A 316 6.04 26.97 -15.74
N ASN A 317 7.14 27.47 -15.17
CA ASN A 317 8.38 26.70 -15.02
C ASN A 317 8.40 25.75 -13.82
N LYS A 318 7.41 25.85 -12.92
CA LYS A 318 7.37 25.13 -11.65
C LYS A 318 6.04 24.43 -11.50
N VAL A 319 6.11 23.18 -11.04
CA VAL A 319 4.97 22.37 -10.62
C VAL A 319 5.13 22.11 -9.13
N ASN A 320 4.09 22.39 -8.35
CA ASN A 320 4.07 22.08 -6.93
C ASN A 320 3.25 20.81 -6.70
N VAL A 321 3.60 20.05 -5.66
CA VAL A 321 2.83 18.87 -5.21
C VAL A 321 2.02 19.24 -3.97
N ARG A 322 0.90 18.56 -3.74
CA ARG A 322 0.11 18.77 -2.51
C ARG A 322 0.77 18.13 -1.29
N GLU A 323 1.29 16.92 -1.43
CA GLU A 323 1.93 16.17 -0.33
C GLU A 323 3.45 16.40 -0.26
N THR A 324 3.88 17.62 0.05
CA THR A 324 5.31 18.00 0.14
C THR A 324 6.13 17.21 1.16
N LYS A 325 5.48 16.51 2.09
CA LYS A 325 6.13 15.61 3.07
C LYS A 325 6.55 14.28 2.46
N PHE A 326 5.93 13.88 1.36
CA PHE A 326 6.10 12.54 0.76
C PHE A 326 6.52 12.59 -0.70
N LEU A 327 6.34 13.73 -1.38
CA LEU A 327 6.70 13.91 -2.78
C LEU A 327 7.57 15.15 -2.99
N GLU A 328 8.54 15.03 -3.90
CA GLU A 328 9.39 16.13 -4.35
C GLU A 328 9.33 16.20 -5.90
N PRO A 329 8.90 17.33 -6.49
CA PRO A 329 8.78 17.48 -7.94
C PRO A 329 10.07 17.99 -8.60
N PHE A 330 10.39 17.45 -9.78
CA PHE A 330 11.53 17.83 -10.60
C PHE A 330 11.10 18.06 -12.05
N MET A 331 11.63 19.09 -12.69
CA MET A 331 11.51 19.27 -14.14
C MET A 331 12.80 18.79 -14.81
N VAL A 332 12.75 17.62 -15.43
CA VAL A 332 13.92 16.92 -15.99
C VAL A 332 13.93 17.05 -17.50
N ALA A 333 15.08 17.40 -18.08
CA ALA A 333 15.23 17.49 -19.53
C ALA A 333 15.05 16.11 -20.16
N LYS A 334 14.42 16.07 -21.34
CA LYS A 334 14.13 14.86 -22.11
C LYS A 334 15.33 13.92 -22.20
N LYS A 335 16.51 14.45 -22.53
CA LYS A 335 17.77 13.69 -22.68
C LYS A 335 18.23 12.99 -21.41
N ASP A 336 17.80 13.47 -20.24
CA ASP A 336 18.19 12.96 -18.93
C ASP A 336 17.12 12.04 -18.32
N LEU A 337 15.92 11.96 -18.91
CA LEU A 337 14.82 11.14 -18.41
C LEU A 337 15.18 9.65 -18.34
N GLN A 338 15.99 9.14 -19.28
CA GLN A 338 16.41 7.75 -19.29
C GLN A 338 17.11 7.33 -18.00
N LYS A 339 17.75 8.27 -17.27
CA LYS A 339 18.43 8.00 -15.99
C LYS A 339 17.47 7.68 -14.85
N PHE A 340 16.18 8.02 -15.00
CA PHE A 340 15.13 7.79 -14.02
C PHE A 340 14.28 6.55 -14.35
N LEU A 341 14.58 5.88 -15.47
CA LEU A 341 13.98 4.60 -15.86
C LEU A 341 14.82 3.45 -15.26
N ASN A 342 14.18 2.32 -14.97
CA ASN A 342 14.77 1.24 -14.18
C ASN A 342 15.16 -0.02 -15.00
N GLY A 343 15.10 0.07 -16.32
CA GLY A 343 15.37 -1.03 -17.26
C GLY A 343 14.28 -2.10 -17.33
N LYS A 344 13.08 -1.84 -16.81
CA LYS A 344 11.93 -2.77 -16.84
C LYS A 344 10.87 -2.23 -17.80
N GLU A 345 10.19 -3.12 -18.54
CA GLU A 345 9.04 -2.84 -19.45
C GLU A 345 7.79 -2.23 -18.77
N SER A 346 7.99 -1.19 -17.97
CA SER A 346 6.99 -0.38 -17.30
C SER A 346 6.36 0.59 -18.30
N TRP A 347 5.19 1.12 -17.96
CA TRP A 347 4.54 2.15 -18.77
C TRP A 347 5.44 3.36 -19.00
N ALA A 348 6.23 3.76 -18.01
CA ALA A 348 7.18 4.86 -18.14
C ALA A 348 8.21 4.60 -19.26
N GLU A 349 8.74 3.38 -19.37
CA GLU A 349 9.68 3.02 -20.42
C GLU A 349 9.05 2.93 -21.80
N ILE A 350 7.86 2.33 -21.87
CA ILE A 350 7.11 2.22 -23.12
C ILE A 350 6.78 3.61 -23.65
N VAL A 351 6.23 4.49 -22.81
CA VAL A 351 5.87 5.87 -23.15
C VAL A 351 7.12 6.69 -23.48
N TYR A 352 8.21 6.56 -22.72
CA TYR A 352 9.46 7.24 -23.05
C TYR A 352 9.97 6.84 -24.43
N SER A 353 10.08 5.54 -24.70
CA SER A 353 10.69 5.03 -25.93
C SER A 353 9.85 5.31 -27.18
N HIS A 354 8.52 5.22 -27.06
CA HIS A 354 7.62 5.32 -28.21
C HIS A 354 7.09 6.72 -28.46
N TYR A 355 6.96 7.55 -27.41
CA TYR A 355 6.37 8.87 -27.53
C TYR A 355 7.39 9.99 -27.29
N ILE A 356 7.98 10.03 -26.10
CA ILE A 356 8.83 11.17 -25.70
C ILE A 356 10.13 11.20 -26.49
N ASN A 357 10.79 10.06 -26.65
CA ASN A 357 12.08 9.99 -27.33
C ASN A 357 11.98 10.34 -28.82
N LYS A 358 10.81 10.12 -29.44
CA LYS A 358 10.56 10.43 -30.86
C LYS A 358 10.15 11.88 -31.14
N LYS A 359 9.58 12.58 -30.15
CA LYS A 359 9.20 14.01 -30.21
C LYS A 359 10.42 14.92 -30.12
#